data_AF-A0A1Z4QL57-F1
#
_entry.id   AF-A0A1Z4QL57-F1
#
_cell.length_a   1.000
_cell.length_b   1.000
_cell.length_c   1.000
_cell.angle_alpha   90.00
_cell.angle_beta   90.00
_cell.angle_gamma   90.00
#
_symmetry.space_group_name_H-M   'P 1'
#
loop_
_entity.id
_entity.type
_entity.pdbx_description
1 polymer ?
#
loop_
_entity_poly.entity_id
_entity_poly.type
_entity_poly.pdbx_seq_one_letter_code
_entity_poly.pdbx_strand_id
1 'polypeptide(L)'
;MKQLLKQLFSSQRYLIRLILPLVVMMMAASLFAAPSFATGVYQIPDLPADNSTWVVDQGDVISRLNEGKISSAFADLAKQTGNEVRIVTIRRLDYGETPQTFTKGLFEKWFPTPEAQANQALLVIDTVTNGTAIITGDKVKLLLTDAIAESVASDTLSTPLRNGNKYNQAFLDASDRLVTVLSGKPDPGPPEIAETVQVEGTFKKAEETDQGNATVWVVGLLIAATVIPMATYYIYLAVQPSNES
;
A
#
# COMPACT_ATOMS: atom_id res chain seq x y z
N MET A 1 16.39 57.82 30.54
CA MET A 1 17.10 56.52 30.45
C MET A 1 16.34 55.34 31.09
N LYS A 2 15.82 55.41 32.33
CA LYS A 2 15.18 54.26 33.01
C LYS A 2 13.89 53.71 32.36
N GLN A 3 13.10 54.56 31.67
CA GLN A 3 11.87 54.13 31.00
C GLN A 3 12.12 53.38 29.69
N LEU A 4 13.10 53.80 28.88
CA LEU A 4 13.50 53.11 27.64
C LEU A 4 14.07 51.71 27.93
N LEU A 5 14.84 51.57 29.01
CA LEU A 5 15.31 50.27 29.50
C LEU A 5 14.14 49.34 29.87
N LYS A 6 13.13 49.82 30.60
CA LYS A 6 11.95 49.01 30.99
C LYS A 6 11.15 48.50 29.77
N GLN A 7 11.03 49.31 28.72
CA GLN A 7 10.28 48.98 27.51
C GLN A 7 10.98 47.92 26.63
N LEU A 8 12.32 47.97 26.58
CA LEU A 8 13.14 46.93 25.93
C LEU A 8 13.04 45.59 26.68
N PHE A 9 13.12 45.60 28.01
CA PHE A 9 13.00 44.40 28.83
C PHE A 9 11.59 43.80 28.86
N SER A 10 10.52 44.60 28.69
CA SER A 10 9.15 44.06 28.56
C SER A 10 8.93 43.38 27.21
N SER A 11 9.42 43.97 26.11
CA SER A 11 9.33 43.39 24.76
C SER A 11 10.05 42.04 24.68
N GLN A 12 11.21 41.93 25.33
CA GLN A 12 11.97 40.68 25.45
C GLN A 12 11.18 39.57 26.17
N ARG A 13 10.41 39.92 27.21
CA ARG A 13 9.54 38.96 27.92
C ARG A 13 8.36 38.48 27.07
N TYR A 14 7.80 39.34 26.22
CA TYR A 14 6.75 38.95 25.27
C TYR A 14 7.29 38.07 24.15
N LEU A 15 8.49 38.38 23.61
CA LEU A 15 9.17 37.51 22.66
C LEU A 15 9.44 36.12 23.25
N ILE A 16 9.98 36.05 24.48
CA ILE A 16 10.26 34.77 25.15
C ILE A 16 8.97 33.97 25.37
N ARG A 17 7.86 34.63 25.74
CA ARG A 17 6.55 33.96 25.91
C ARG A 17 5.96 33.40 24.61
N LEU A 18 6.31 33.97 23.46
CA LEU A 18 5.86 33.46 22.15
C LEU A 18 6.79 32.38 21.59
N ILE A 19 8.10 32.48 21.84
CA ILE A 19 9.10 31.53 21.33
C ILE A 19 9.11 30.23 22.15
N LEU A 20 8.93 30.31 23.48
CA LEU A 20 8.94 29.15 24.35
C LEU A 20 7.92 28.05 23.96
N PRO A 21 6.62 28.34 23.72
CA PRO A 21 5.67 27.30 23.30
C PRO A 21 6.01 26.72 21.92
N LEU A 22 6.58 27.52 21.01
CA LEU A 22 6.96 27.06 19.68
C LEU A 22 8.15 26.08 19.73
N VAL A 23 9.14 26.36 20.59
CA VAL A 23 10.26 25.44 20.83
C VAL A 23 9.80 24.17 21.51
N VAL A 24 8.91 24.27 22.51
CA VAL A 24 8.31 23.10 23.18
C VAL A 24 7.50 22.25 22.19
N MET A 25 6.75 22.88 21.29
CA MET A 25 5.98 22.17 20.25
C MET A 25 6.89 21.48 19.23
N MET A 26 8.00 22.09 18.82
CA MET A 26 9.00 21.44 17.97
C MET A 26 9.68 20.25 18.67
N MET A 27 10.06 20.39 19.94
CA MET A 27 10.62 19.29 20.73
C MET A 27 9.61 18.15 20.93
N ALA A 28 8.34 18.48 21.20
CA ALA A 28 7.28 17.49 21.32
C ALA A 28 7.06 16.74 19.99
N ALA A 29 7.07 17.43 18.84
CA ALA A 29 6.93 16.82 17.54
C ALA A 29 8.08 15.83 17.22
N SER A 30 9.31 16.14 17.65
CA SER A 30 10.45 15.23 17.47
C SER A 30 10.35 13.92 18.26
N LEU A 31 9.56 13.87 19.34
CA LEU A 31 9.37 12.67 20.15
C LEU A 31 8.39 11.67 19.51
N PHE A 32 7.60 12.09 18.52
CA PHE A 32 6.64 11.25 17.79
C PHE A 32 7.08 10.91 16.37
N ALA A 33 8.29 11.32 15.96
CA ALA A 33 8.86 10.86 14.70
C ALA A 33 9.25 9.38 14.86
N ALA A 34 8.39 8.48 14.38
CA ALA A 34 8.75 7.07 14.28
C ALA A 34 10.03 6.96 13.42
N PRO A 35 11.05 6.20 13.87
CA PRO A 35 12.24 6.01 13.08
C PRO A 35 11.88 5.39 11.73
N SER A 36 12.05 6.14 10.65
CA SER A 36 11.97 5.64 9.28
C SER A 36 13.33 5.02 8.91
N PHE A 37 13.76 4.00 9.65
CA PHE A 37 14.91 3.21 9.21
C PHE A 37 14.48 2.35 8.03
N ALA A 38 15.23 2.43 6.94
CA ALA A 38 15.10 1.48 5.87
C ALA A 38 15.80 0.16 6.27
N THR A 39 15.26 -0.97 5.78
CA THR A 39 15.65 -2.30 6.18
C THR A 39 16.67 -2.87 5.20
N GLY A 40 17.93 -2.90 5.62
CA GLY A 40 19.00 -3.60 4.92
C GLY A 40 19.11 -5.08 5.31
N VAL A 41 19.80 -5.87 4.48
CA VAL A 41 19.97 -7.34 4.67
C VAL A 41 20.52 -7.70 6.06
N TYR A 42 21.40 -6.86 6.62
CA TYR A 42 22.00 -7.10 7.94
C TYR A 42 21.03 -6.93 9.12
N GLN A 43 19.89 -6.26 8.92
CA GLN A 43 18.88 -6.09 9.97
C GLN A 43 17.95 -7.31 10.08
N ILE A 44 17.96 -8.20 9.08
CA ILE A 44 17.22 -9.45 9.14
C ILE A 44 17.98 -10.42 10.05
N PRO A 45 17.31 -11.01 11.07
CA PRO A 45 17.95 -11.95 11.98
C PRO A 45 18.52 -13.16 11.22
N ASP A 46 19.62 -13.68 11.73
CA ASP A 46 20.18 -14.93 11.22
C ASP A 46 19.27 -16.11 11.57
N LEU A 47 19.30 -17.13 10.73
CA LEU A 47 18.58 -18.37 11.00
C LEU A 47 19.18 -19.06 12.24
N PRO A 48 18.35 -19.64 13.12
CA PRO A 48 18.85 -20.45 14.22
C PRO A 48 19.58 -21.68 13.68
N ALA A 49 20.49 -22.26 14.48
CA ALA A 49 21.32 -23.38 14.04
C ALA A 49 20.51 -24.65 13.67
N ASP A 50 19.28 -24.77 14.17
CA ASP A 50 18.33 -25.84 13.84
C ASP A 50 17.48 -25.53 12.60
N ASN A 51 17.69 -24.37 11.96
CA ASN A 51 16.99 -23.89 10.78
C ASN A 51 15.46 -23.87 10.92
N SER A 52 14.93 -23.82 12.15
CA SER A 52 13.49 -23.96 12.43
C SER A 52 12.65 -22.72 12.08
N THR A 53 13.29 -21.63 11.66
CA THR A 53 12.61 -20.38 11.28
C THR A 53 12.17 -20.44 9.83
N TRP A 54 10.86 -20.53 9.62
CA TRP A 54 10.20 -20.58 8.31
C TRP A 54 9.64 -19.23 7.86
N VAL A 55 9.24 -18.39 8.82
CA VAL A 55 8.64 -17.08 8.58
C VAL A 55 9.35 -16.03 9.43
N VAL A 56 9.73 -14.91 8.82
CA VAL A 56 10.28 -13.72 9.48
C VAL A 56 9.40 -12.52 9.10
N ASP A 57 8.45 -12.16 9.96
CA ASP A 57 7.52 -11.06 9.70
C ASP A 57 7.99 -9.74 10.32
N GLN A 58 8.90 -9.00 9.65
CA GLN A 58 9.28 -7.65 10.12
C GLN A 58 8.22 -6.59 9.75
N GLY A 59 7.38 -6.91 8.77
CA GLY A 59 6.23 -6.11 8.33
C GLY A 59 5.11 -6.05 9.36
N ASP A 60 4.98 -7.06 10.23
CA ASP A 60 3.84 -7.27 11.13
C ASP A 60 2.51 -7.30 10.33
N VAL A 61 2.51 -8.09 9.25
CA VAL A 61 1.39 -8.21 8.29
C VAL A 61 0.76 -9.60 8.26
N ILE A 62 1.41 -10.59 8.89
CA ILE A 62 0.94 -11.97 8.98
C ILE A 62 0.40 -12.21 10.39
N SER A 63 -0.81 -12.73 10.50
CA SER A 63 -1.33 -13.11 11.82
C SER A 63 -0.57 -14.31 12.37
N ARG A 64 -0.32 -14.34 13.69
CA ARG A 64 0.35 -15.48 14.37
C ARG A 64 -0.25 -16.84 14.05
N LEU A 65 -1.58 -16.90 13.88
CA LEU A 65 -2.26 -18.14 13.48
C LEU A 65 -1.78 -18.62 12.12
N ASN A 66 -1.67 -17.71 11.15
CA ASN A 66 -1.23 -18.05 9.81
C ASN A 66 0.28 -18.25 9.73
N GLU A 67 1.09 -17.51 10.51
CA GLU A 67 2.52 -17.84 10.68
C GLU A 67 2.70 -19.29 11.14
N GLY A 68 1.92 -19.73 12.13
CA GLY A 68 1.95 -21.11 12.62
C GLY A 68 1.53 -22.14 11.57
N LYS A 69 0.48 -21.85 10.79
CA LYS A 69 0.03 -22.72 9.68
C LYS A 69 1.09 -22.84 8.59
N ILE A 70 1.62 -21.72 8.12
CA ILE A 70 2.66 -21.64 7.08
C ILE A 70 3.91 -22.38 7.56
N SER A 71 4.36 -22.09 8.78
CA SER A 71 5.54 -22.75 9.36
C SER A 71 5.37 -24.26 9.48
N SER A 72 4.18 -24.72 9.86
CA SER A 72 3.89 -26.17 9.92
C SER A 72 3.92 -26.81 8.54
N ALA A 73 3.32 -26.16 7.54
CA ALA A 73 3.30 -26.64 6.16
C ALA A 73 4.71 -26.72 5.55
N PHE A 74 5.56 -25.70 5.77
CA PHE A 74 6.94 -25.71 5.29
C PHE A 74 7.83 -26.70 6.05
N ALA A 75 7.63 -26.85 7.36
CA ALA A 75 8.33 -27.89 8.12
C ALA A 75 7.99 -29.30 7.62
N ASP A 76 6.73 -29.56 7.28
CA ASP A 76 6.31 -30.86 6.76
C ASP A 76 6.79 -31.08 5.32
N LEU A 77 6.79 -30.05 4.48
CA LEU A 77 7.41 -30.07 3.15
C LEU A 77 8.89 -30.45 3.24
N ALA A 78 9.64 -29.80 4.14
CA ALA A 78 11.06 -30.06 4.33
C ALA A 78 11.33 -31.50 4.78
N LYS A 79 10.52 -32.05 5.70
CA LYS A 79 10.64 -33.46 6.12
C LYS A 79 10.34 -34.44 4.98
N GLN A 80 9.37 -34.13 4.12
CA GLN A 80 8.92 -35.04 3.07
C GLN A 80 9.82 -35.01 1.83
N THR A 81 10.34 -33.83 1.47
CA THR A 81 11.02 -33.60 0.18
C THR A 81 12.48 -33.20 0.33
N GLY A 82 12.87 -32.69 1.50
CA GLY A 82 14.15 -32.02 1.69
C GLY A 82 14.20 -30.60 1.13
N ASN A 83 13.14 -30.10 0.49
CA ASN A 83 13.03 -28.73 0.01
C ASN A 83 12.56 -27.81 1.14
N GLU A 84 13.23 -26.69 1.33
CA GLU A 84 12.94 -25.73 2.38
C GLU A 84 12.50 -24.39 1.78
N VAL A 85 11.43 -23.81 2.32
CA VAL A 85 10.89 -22.53 1.88
C VAL A 85 10.85 -21.58 3.05
N ARG A 86 11.32 -20.34 2.84
CA ARG A 86 11.26 -19.28 3.85
C ARG A 86 10.54 -18.05 3.32
N ILE A 87 9.77 -17.42 4.18
CA ILE A 87 9.07 -16.16 3.90
C ILE A 87 9.65 -15.07 4.79
N VAL A 88 9.94 -13.93 4.19
CA VAL A 88 10.38 -12.73 4.90
C VAL A 88 9.54 -11.55 4.45
N THR A 89 8.92 -10.87 5.39
CA THR A 89 8.28 -9.59 5.14
C THR A 89 9.17 -8.49 5.68
N ILE A 90 9.25 -7.37 4.97
CA ILE A 90 9.97 -6.18 5.41
C ILE A 90 9.09 -4.95 5.24
N ARG A 91 9.34 -3.92 6.06
CA ARG A 91 8.56 -2.68 6.00
C ARG A 91 8.96 -1.79 4.84
N ARG A 92 10.26 -1.64 4.61
CA ARG A 92 10.80 -0.76 3.58
C ARG A 92 12.21 -1.20 3.22
N LEU A 93 12.49 -1.26 1.93
CA LEU A 93 13.84 -1.48 1.41
C LEU A 93 14.73 -0.23 1.53
N ASP A 94 16.04 -0.44 1.64
CA ASP A 94 17.05 0.62 1.54
C ASP A 94 16.95 1.37 0.21
N TYR A 95 17.36 2.64 0.21
CA TYR A 95 17.29 3.47 -0.98
C TYR A 95 18.16 2.89 -2.11
N GLY A 96 17.55 2.65 -3.27
CA GLY A 96 18.23 2.04 -4.42
C GLY A 96 18.22 0.50 -4.42
N GLU A 97 17.67 -0.13 -3.38
CA GLU A 97 17.52 -1.58 -3.28
C GLU A 97 16.18 -2.03 -3.92
N THR A 98 16.18 -3.18 -4.61
CA THR A 98 14.96 -3.79 -5.14
C THR A 98 14.63 -5.07 -4.38
N PRO A 99 13.37 -5.57 -4.42
CA PRO A 99 13.03 -6.86 -3.83
C PRO A 99 13.96 -7.97 -4.33
N GLN A 100 14.31 -7.96 -5.61
CA GLN A 100 15.19 -8.97 -6.22
C GLN A 100 16.62 -8.90 -5.68
N THR A 101 17.23 -7.71 -5.63
CA THR A 101 18.62 -7.56 -5.13
C THR A 101 18.70 -7.87 -3.64
N PHE A 102 17.69 -7.45 -2.87
CA PHE A 102 17.61 -7.71 -1.45
C PHE A 102 17.45 -9.20 -1.16
N THR A 103 16.53 -9.86 -1.86
CA THR A 103 16.27 -11.30 -1.67
C THR A 103 17.50 -12.10 -2.01
N LYS A 104 18.20 -11.76 -3.09
CA LYS A 104 19.45 -12.41 -3.47
C LYS A 104 20.52 -12.22 -2.40
N GLY A 105 20.73 -11.00 -1.90
CA GLY A 105 21.69 -10.73 -0.84
C GLY A 105 21.36 -11.45 0.47
N LEU A 106 20.07 -11.54 0.83
CA LEU A 106 19.62 -12.29 1.99
C LEU A 106 19.78 -13.80 1.81
N PHE A 107 19.51 -14.32 0.62
CA PHE A 107 19.69 -15.73 0.27
C PHE A 107 21.17 -16.14 0.37
N GLU A 108 22.08 -15.32 -0.16
CA GLU A 108 23.53 -15.55 -0.06
C GLU A 108 24.04 -15.41 1.39
N LYS A 109 23.46 -14.50 2.18
CA LYS A 109 23.79 -14.35 3.61
C LYS A 109 23.40 -15.59 4.41
N TRP A 110 22.17 -16.08 4.23
CA TRP A 110 21.67 -17.25 4.97
C TRP A 110 22.27 -18.57 4.48
N PHE A 111 22.57 -18.68 3.18
CA PHE A 111 23.11 -19.88 2.55
C PHE A 111 24.36 -19.53 1.75
N PRO A 112 25.55 -19.46 2.39
CA PRO A 112 26.76 -18.94 1.76
C PRO A 112 27.41 -19.89 0.75
N THR A 113 27.02 -21.18 0.71
CA THR A 113 27.56 -22.15 -0.24
C THR A 113 26.49 -22.67 -1.21
N PRO A 114 26.86 -23.04 -2.46
CA PRO A 114 25.91 -23.62 -3.42
C PRO A 114 25.19 -24.85 -2.89
N GLU A 115 25.88 -25.69 -2.10
CA GLU A 115 25.29 -26.88 -1.50
C GLU A 115 24.22 -26.53 -0.46
N ALA A 116 24.47 -25.50 0.35
CA ALA A 116 23.48 -24.99 1.31
C ALA A 116 22.28 -24.36 0.61
N GLN A 117 22.50 -23.73 -0.54
CA GLN A 117 21.45 -23.11 -1.36
C GLN A 117 20.59 -24.11 -2.10
N ALA A 118 21.13 -25.28 -2.48
CA ALA A 118 20.54 -26.16 -3.49
C ALA A 118 19.04 -26.47 -3.27
N ASN A 119 18.63 -26.71 -2.02
CA ASN A 119 17.27 -27.08 -1.64
C ASN A 119 16.42 -25.92 -1.10
N GLN A 120 16.89 -24.68 -1.23
CA GLN A 120 16.30 -23.52 -0.57
C GLN A 120 15.45 -22.69 -1.55
N ALA A 121 14.34 -22.18 -1.05
CA ALA A 121 13.54 -21.14 -1.67
C ALA A 121 13.30 -20.00 -0.67
N LEU A 122 13.48 -18.77 -1.10
CA LEU A 122 13.25 -17.58 -0.28
C LEU A 122 12.30 -16.65 -1.00
N LEU A 123 11.17 -16.38 -0.37
CA LEU A 123 10.19 -15.37 -0.78
C LEU A 123 10.33 -14.15 0.12
N VAL A 124 10.56 -12.97 -0.47
CA VAL A 124 10.56 -11.69 0.24
C VAL A 124 9.48 -10.78 -0.32
N ILE A 125 8.90 -9.97 0.57
CA ILE A 125 7.98 -8.89 0.21
C ILE A 125 8.28 -7.61 0.98
N ASP A 126 8.37 -6.51 0.23
CA ASP A 126 8.31 -5.15 0.74
C ASP A 126 6.85 -4.72 0.89
N THR A 127 6.41 -4.56 2.13
CA THR A 127 5.01 -4.24 2.48
C THR A 127 4.61 -2.78 2.16
N VAL A 128 5.57 -1.90 1.86
CA VAL A 128 5.26 -0.53 1.41
C VAL A 128 4.92 -0.48 -0.08
N THR A 129 5.68 -1.19 -0.91
CA THR A 129 5.47 -1.18 -2.37
C THR A 129 4.70 -2.40 -2.88
N ASN A 130 4.44 -3.39 -2.02
CA ASN A 130 4.03 -4.75 -2.39
C ASN A 130 4.99 -5.40 -3.40
N GLY A 131 6.24 -4.97 -3.44
CA GLY A 131 7.28 -5.55 -4.27
C GLY A 131 7.71 -6.91 -3.73
N THR A 132 7.63 -7.93 -4.57
CA THR A 132 7.95 -9.33 -4.21
C THR A 132 9.11 -9.87 -5.03
N ALA A 133 9.86 -10.81 -4.45
CA ALA A 133 10.84 -11.60 -5.19
C ALA A 133 10.97 -13.00 -4.59
N ILE A 134 11.23 -13.98 -5.46
CA ILE A 134 11.53 -15.35 -5.07
C ILE A 134 12.91 -15.72 -5.63
N ILE A 135 13.80 -16.20 -4.76
CA ILE A 135 15.10 -16.77 -5.15
C ILE A 135 15.11 -18.24 -4.76
N THR A 136 15.57 -19.09 -5.67
CA THR A 136 15.59 -20.55 -5.51
C THR A 136 16.97 -21.12 -5.80
N GLY A 137 17.33 -22.18 -5.10
CA GLY A 137 18.50 -22.98 -5.37
C GLY A 137 18.33 -23.93 -6.56
N ASP A 138 19.45 -24.48 -7.04
CA ASP A 138 19.49 -25.25 -8.27
C ASP A 138 18.61 -26.51 -8.27
N LYS A 139 18.48 -27.22 -7.13
CA LYS A 139 17.60 -28.41 -7.06
C LYS A 139 16.14 -28.01 -6.99
N VAL A 140 15.83 -26.91 -6.29
CA VAL A 140 14.48 -26.34 -6.24
C VAL A 140 14.00 -25.91 -7.63
N LYS A 141 14.87 -25.31 -8.45
CA LYS A 141 14.57 -24.85 -9.81
C LYS A 141 14.05 -25.95 -10.75
N LEU A 142 14.36 -27.22 -10.47
CA LEU A 142 13.87 -28.36 -11.24
C LEU A 142 12.36 -28.56 -11.11
N LEU A 143 11.78 -28.15 -9.97
CA LEU A 143 10.35 -28.20 -9.69
C LEU A 143 9.72 -26.82 -9.81
N LEU A 144 10.25 -25.87 -9.06
CA LEU A 144 9.82 -24.47 -9.05
C LEU A 144 10.67 -23.68 -10.05
N THR A 145 10.32 -23.83 -11.34
CA THR A 145 10.97 -23.09 -12.43
C THR A 145 10.87 -21.59 -12.24
N ASP A 146 11.78 -20.82 -12.86
CA ASP A 146 11.79 -19.35 -12.77
C ASP A 146 10.44 -18.74 -13.21
N ALA A 147 9.74 -19.36 -14.17
CA ALA A 147 8.42 -18.92 -14.60
C ALA A 147 7.33 -19.14 -13.53
N ILE A 148 7.37 -20.28 -12.82
CA ILE A 148 6.41 -20.55 -11.74
C ILE A 148 6.72 -19.65 -10.54
N ALA A 149 8.00 -19.49 -10.18
CA ALA A 149 8.42 -18.58 -9.11
C ALA A 149 7.95 -17.14 -9.38
N GLU A 150 8.15 -16.65 -10.61
CA GLU A 150 7.66 -15.34 -11.01
C GLU A 150 6.13 -15.26 -10.93
N SER A 151 5.40 -16.28 -11.39
CA SER A 151 3.93 -16.31 -11.30
C SER A 151 3.42 -16.37 -9.85
N VAL A 152 4.11 -17.07 -8.96
CA VAL A 152 3.75 -17.07 -7.52
C VAL A 152 3.88 -15.65 -6.96
N ALA A 153 4.97 -14.95 -7.27
CA ALA A 153 5.23 -13.59 -6.80
C ALA A 153 4.27 -12.55 -7.43
N SER A 154 4.16 -12.56 -8.75
CA SER A 154 3.46 -11.55 -9.54
C SER A 154 1.95 -11.77 -9.70
N ASP A 155 1.47 -13.01 -9.56
CA ASP A 155 0.04 -13.34 -9.68
C ASP A 155 -0.55 -13.80 -8.35
N THR A 156 -0.01 -14.89 -7.76
CA THR A 156 -0.60 -15.52 -6.56
C THR A 156 -0.55 -14.60 -5.35
N LEU A 157 0.60 -13.99 -5.05
CA LEU A 157 0.71 -13.00 -3.96
C LEU A 157 0.01 -11.70 -4.32
N SER A 158 0.27 -11.18 -5.52
CA SER A 158 -0.17 -9.83 -5.89
C SER A 158 -1.70 -9.70 -5.98
N THR A 159 -2.44 -10.75 -6.33
CA THR A 159 -3.90 -10.71 -6.47
C THR A 159 -4.61 -10.29 -5.17
N PRO A 160 -4.50 -11.02 -4.05
CA PRO A 160 -5.08 -10.61 -2.77
C PRO A 160 -4.50 -9.30 -2.21
N LEU A 161 -3.24 -8.97 -2.51
CA LEU A 161 -2.64 -7.69 -2.11
C LEU A 161 -3.27 -6.50 -2.82
N ARG A 162 -3.51 -6.61 -4.13
CA ARG A 162 -4.26 -5.60 -4.91
C ARG A 162 -5.72 -5.50 -4.44
N ASN A 163 -6.29 -6.60 -3.99
CA ASN A 163 -7.66 -6.69 -3.45
C ASN A 163 -7.77 -6.30 -1.97
N GLY A 164 -7.15 -5.18 -1.58
CA GLY A 164 -7.28 -4.60 -0.25
C GLY A 164 -6.23 -5.06 0.76
N ASN A 165 -4.99 -5.30 0.32
CA ASN A 165 -3.86 -5.69 1.18
C ASN A 165 -4.17 -6.92 2.05
N LYS A 166 -4.79 -7.94 1.47
CA LYS A 166 -5.14 -9.19 2.18
C LYS A 166 -3.90 -10.07 2.35
N TYR A 167 -2.91 -9.60 3.10
CA TYR A 167 -1.63 -10.28 3.33
C TYR A 167 -1.80 -11.72 3.82
N ASN A 168 -2.66 -11.94 4.81
CA ASN A 168 -2.95 -13.28 5.32
C ASN A 168 -3.42 -14.25 4.22
N GLN A 169 -4.29 -13.80 3.33
CA GLN A 169 -4.73 -14.62 2.20
C GLN A 169 -3.57 -14.81 1.20
N ALA A 170 -2.86 -13.74 0.86
CA ALA A 170 -1.71 -13.77 -0.06
C ALA A 170 -0.66 -14.81 0.32
N PHE A 171 -0.26 -14.84 1.60
CA PHE A 171 0.74 -15.80 2.05
C PHE A 171 0.21 -17.22 2.18
N LEU A 172 -1.07 -17.41 2.53
CA LEU A 172 -1.66 -18.75 2.53
C LEU A 172 -1.72 -19.31 1.12
N ASP A 173 -2.26 -18.55 0.16
CA ASP A 173 -2.39 -18.95 -1.24
C ASP A 173 -1.01 -19.25 -1.86
N ALA A 174 0.00 -18.41 -1.58
CA ALA A 174 1.37 -18.63 -2.03
C ALA A 174 2.02 -19.84 -1.35
N SER A 175 1.80 -20.04 -0.05
CA SER A 175 2.36 -21.19 0.67
C SER A 175 1.78 -22.50 0.15
N ASP A 176 0.47 -22.55 -0.09
CA ASP A 176 -0.21 -23.73 -0.62
C ASP A 176 0.28 -24.08 -2.03
N ARG A 177 0.45 -23.08 -2.90
CA ARG A 177 1.00 -23.26 -4.25
C ARG A 177 2.45 -23.72 -4.21
N LEU A 178 3.30 -23.09 -3.39
CA LEU A 178 4.71 -23.46 -3.22
C LEU A 178 4.85 -24.89 -2.68
N VAL A 179 4.09 -25.24 -1.64
CA VAL A 179 4.09 -26.60 -1.08
C VAL A 179 3.65 -27.62 -2.13
N THR A 180 2.62 -27.31 -2.92
CA THR A 180 2.13 -28.21 -3.97
C THR A 180 3.20 -28.50 -5.02
N VAL A 181 3.81 -27.44 -5.58
CA VAL A 181 4.85 -27.56 -6.62
C VAL A 181 6.10 -28.26 -6.07
N LEU A 182 6.56 -27.88 -4.88
CA LEU A 182 7.78 -28.43 -4.28
C LEU A 182 7.60 -29.85 -3.72
N SER A 183 6.35 -30.29 -3.55
CA SER A 183 6.00 -31.70 -3.31
C SER A 183 6.01 -32.55 -4.59
N GLY A 184 6.35 -31.97 -5.75
CA GLY A 184 6.35 -32.65 -7.04
C GLY A 184 4.95 -32.85 -7.65
N LYS A 185 3.93 -32.16 -7.14
CA LYS A 185 2.59 -32.16 -7.72
C LYS A 185 2.51 -31.11 -8.84
N PRO A 186 1.58 -31.26 -9.80
CA PRO A 186 1.36 -30.24 -10.83
C PRO A 186 1.04 -28.87 -10.22
N ASP A 187 1.56 -27.81 -10.83
CA ASP A 187 1.26 -26.44 -10.42
C ASP A 187 -0.25 -26.15 -10.57
N PRO A 188 -0.96 -25.78 -9.50
CA PRO A 188 -2.38 -25.42 -9.57
C PRO A 188 -2.62 -24.10 -10.32
N GLY A 189 -1.57 -23.30 -10.53
CA GLY A 189 -1.66 -21.98 -11.14
C GLY A 189 -2.07 -20.89 -10.15
N PRO A 190 -2.17 -19.63 -10.63
CA PRO A 190 -2.67 -18.52 -9.83
C PRO A 190 -4.12 -18.73 -9.36
N PRO A 191 -4.52 -18.13 -8.23
CA PRO A 191 -5.88 -18.22 -7.73
C PRO A 191 -6.86 -17.64 -8.77
N GLU A 192 -7.91 -18.39 -9.09
CA GLU A 192 -8.98 -17.90 -9.97
C GLU A 192 -9.71 -16.75 -9.25
N ILE A 193 -9.67 -15.57 -9.85
CA ILE A 193 -10.44 -14.43 -9.37
C ILE A 193 -11.90 -14.76 -9.66
N ALA A 194 -12.67 -15.13 -8.65
CA ALA A 194 -14.11 -15.05 -8.75
C ALA A 194 -14.43 -13.59 -9.02
N GLU A 195 -14.71 -13.25 -10.29
CA GLU A 195 -15.19 -11.93 -10.67
C GLU A 195 -16.56 -11.75 -10.00
N THR A 196 -16.58 -11.35 -8.72
CA THR A 196 -17.68 -10.58 -8.21
C THR A 196 -17.54 -9.22 -8.87
N VAL A 197 -17.98 -9.17 -10.11
CA VAL A 197 -18.32 -7.96 -10.84
C VAL A 197 -19.40 -7.28 -10.00
N GLN A 198 -19.02 -6.58 -8.93
CA GLN A 198 -19.78 -5.43 -8.52
C GLN A 198 -19.49 -4.35 -9.56
N VAL A 199 -20.15 -4.49 -10.71
CA VAL A 199 -20.55 -3.33 -11.49
C VAL A 199 -21.58 -2.60 -10.62
N GLU A 200 -21.12 -1.98 -9.54
CA GLU A 200 -21.60 -0.62 -9.30
C GLU A 200 -20.90 0.22 -10.34
N GLY A 201 -21.42 0.13 -11.57
CA GLY A 201 -21.11 1.10 -12.60
C GLY A 201 -21.41 2.46 -11.98
N THR A 202 -20.38 3.25 -11.74
CA THR A 202 -20.54 4.68 -11.43
C THR A 202 -21.11 5.45 -12.63
N PHE A 203 -21.38 4.74 -13.74
CA PHE A 203 -22.28 5.18 -14.78
C PHE A 203 -23.71 5.05 -14.28
N LYS A 204 -24.28 6.17 -13.83
CA LYS A 204 -25.73 6.33 -13.87
C LYS A 204 -26.20 5.88 -15.26
N LYS A 205 -27.09 4.89 -15.30
CA LYS A 205 -27.81 4.50 -16.52
C LYS A 205 -28.38 5.80 -17.11
N ALA A 206 -28.31 5.99 -18.43
CA ALA A 206 -28.78 7.23 -19.07
C ALA A 206 -30.24 7.58 -18.71
N GLU A 207 -31.03 6.60 -18.26
CA GLU A 207 -32.40 6.76 -17.77
C GLU A 207 -32.53 7.37 -16.36
N GLU A 208 -31.48 7.42 -15.53
CA GLU A 208 -31.47 8.09 -14.21
C GLU A 208 -30.69 9.42 -14.19
N THR A 209 -30.55 10.06 -15.35
CA THR A 209 -30.24 11.49 -15.35
C THR A 209 -31.56 12.24 -15.24
N ASP A 210 -31.83 12.76 -14.04
CA ASP A 210 -32.90 13.71 -13.76
C ASP A 210 -32.66 15.03 -14.54
N GLN A 211 -32.87 14.98 -15.86
CA GLN A 211 -32.92 16.16 -16.74
C GLN A 211 -34.18 17.00 -16.50
N GLY A 212 -35.09 16.54 -15.64
CA GLY A 212 -36.35 17.20 -15.33
C GLY A 212 -36.14 18.53 -14.60
N ASN A 213 -35.20 18.60 -13.67
CA ASN A 213 -35.01 19.82 -12.88
C ASN A 213 -34.25 20.91 -13.67
N ALA A 214 -33.14 20.57 -14.32
CA ALA A 214 -32.32 21.55 -15.03
C ALA A 214 -33.05 22.21 -16.21
N THR A 215 -33.79 21.43 -17.00
CA THR A 215 -34.53 21.95 -18.17
C THR A 215 -35.64 22.92 -17.76
N VAL A 216 -36.33 22.64 -16.65
CA VAL A 216 -37.38 23.51 -16.10
C VAL A 216 -36.81 24.86 -15.65
N TRP A 217 -35.66 24.85 -14.96
CA TRP A 217 -34.98 26.08 -14.56
C TRP A 217 -34.51 26.92 -15.76
N VAL A 218 -33.96 26.28 -16.80
CA VAL A 218 -33.50 26.98 -18.01
C VAL A 218 -34.68 27.62 -18.76
N VAL A 219 -35.79 26.89 -18.93
CA VAL A 219 -37.00 27.44 -19.58
C VAL A 219 -37.59 28.59 -18.77
N GLY A 220 -37.67 28.45 -17.44
CA GLY A 220 -38.14 29.53 -16.56
C GLY A 220 -37.28 30.79 -16.66
N LEU A 221 -35.95 30.63 -16.68
CA LEU A 221 -35.02 31.75 -16.85
C LEU A 221 -35.16 32.42 -18.23
N LEU A 222 -35.37 31.66 -19.30
CA LEU A 222 -35.56 32.21 -20.65
C LEU A 222 -36.84 33.03 -20.79
N ILE A 223 -37.94 32.57 -20.17
CA ILE A 223 -39.21 33.31 -20.16
C ILE A 223 -39.04 34.61 -19.34
N ALA A 224 -38.43 34.52 -18.15
CA ALA A 224 -38.16 35.71 -17.35
C ALA A 224 -37.27 36.72 -18.10
N ALA A 225 -36.20 36.25 -18.74
CA ALA A 225 -35.28 37.07 -19.51
C ALA A 225 -35.94 37.78 -20.71
N THR A 226 -37.01 37.23 -21.27
CA THR A 226 -37.72 37.84 -22.40
C THR A 226 -38.87 38.76 -21.95
N VAL A 227 -39.59 38.37 -20.89
CA VAL A 227 -40.76 39.14 -20.42
C VAL A 227 -40.34 40.38 -19.62
N ILE A 228 -39.31 40.27 -18.77
CA ILE A 228 -38.89 41.38 -17.89
C ILE A 228 -38.48 42.63 -18.70
N PRO A 229 -37.63 42.56 -19.74
CA PRO A 229 -37.25 43.73 -20.52
C PRO A 229 -38.45 44.39 -21.20
N MET A 230 -39.38 43.60 -21.74
CA MET A 230 -40.58 44.12 -22.40
C MET A 230 -41.53 44.78 -21.41
N ALA A 231 -41.78 44.16 -20.25
CA ALA A 231 -42.60 44.76 -19.19
C ALA A 231 -41.97 46.06 -18.68
N THR A 232 -40.65 46.06 -18.47
CA THR A 232 -39.91 47.26 -18.04
C THR A 232 -40.01 48.37 -19.10
N TYR A 233 -39.88 48.02 -20.38
CA TYR A 233 -40.03 48.95 -21.50
C TYR A 233 -41.43 49.58 -21.57
N TYR A 234 -42.50 48.79 -21.45
CA TYR A 234 -43.87 49.32 -21.47
C TYR A 234 -44.23 50.11 -20.22
N ILE A 235 -43.72 49.74 -19.04
CA ILE A 235 -43.86 50.55 -17.83
C ILE A 235 -43.15 51.89 -18.01
N TYR A 236 -41.95 51.89 -18.60
CA TYR A 236 -41.22 53.12 -18.91
C TYR A 236 -42.01 54.03 -19.88
N LEU A 237 -42.64 53.47 -20.92
CA LEU A 237 -43.52 54.22 -21.82
C LEU A 237 -44.78 54.76 -21.13
N ALA A 238 -45.37 53.98 -20.21
CA ALA A 238 -46.59 54.38 -19.51
C ALA A 238 -46.35 55.45 -18.43
N VAL A 239 -45.15 55.47 -17.84
CA VAL A 239 -44.75 56.41 -16.78
C VAL A 239 -43.95 57.60 -17.33
N GLN A 240 -43.55 57.56 -18.61
CA GLN A 240 -42.86 58.68 -19.26
C GLN A 240 -43.79 59.91 -19.27
N PRO A 241 -43.45 61.01 -18.58
CA PRO A 241 -44.20 62.24 -18.71
C PRO A 241 -44.05 62.74 -20.15
N SER A 242 -45.14 63.17 -20.75
CA SER A 242 -45.12 63.85 -22.04
C SER A 242 -44.31 65.14 -21.89
N ASN A 243 -43.08 65.15 -22.40
CA ASN A 243 -42.36 66.40 -22.63
C ASN A 243 -43.03 67.08 -23.83
N GLU A 244 -44.08 67.86 -23.55
CA GLU A 244 -44.55 68.87 -24.48
C GLU A 244 -43.47 69.96 -24.61
N SER A 245 -43.21 70.34 -25.85
CA SER A 245 -42.32 71.44 -26.29
C SER A 245 -42.79 72.80 -25.79
#